data_AF-A0A1S1YTB4-F1
#
_entry.id   AF-A0A1S1YTB4-F1
#
_cell.length_a   1.000
_cell.length_b   1.000
_cell.length_c   1.000
_cell.angle_alpha   90.00
_cell.angle_beta   90.00
_cell.angle_gamma   90.00
#
_symmetry.space_group_name_H-M   'P 1'
#
loop_
_entity.id
_entity.type
_entity.pdbx_description
1 polymer ?
#
loop_
_entity_poly.entity_id
_entity_poly.type
_entity_poly.pdbx_seq_one_letter_code
_entity_poly.pdbx_strand_id
1 'polypeptide(L)'
;MHYLSVDEVKELCQTSTYSLKNFISNPKTLFPYHLEKLFDEAEKGRISSDDIQSYFRLNQTKKSTISKEVNQLSNLSEGFPIKIPKFPHFRTAEHLYQCLKLDLSKGQEVFEKQLIIIDQTSGEGAKLIGDRKEEMRSYWYPSWLMNDWEMRDLPFNSYKEKHWEAKTEIVNTMWFVLLHKLGSNRKEFARVLLKSGAVHQSPIVEIANNKRNPDLFWGTKLERNNTLRGVNMMGKLLGRLRDMYRLELLLKKPSMDILKVAPPKTYTLIGSEVAFVDYND
;
A
#
# COMPACT_ATOMS: atom_id res chain seq x y z
N MET A 1 -7.40 -1.84 15.84
CA MET A 1 -7.09 -0.82 14.81
C MET A 1 -5.74 -1.18 14.20
N HIS A 2 -5.65 -1.31 12.88
CA HIS A 2 -4.56 -2.05 12.21
C HIS A 2 -3.40 -1.18 11.71
N TYR A 3 -3.03 -0.12 12.44
CA TYR A 3 -1.92 0.74 12.07
C TYR A 3 -0.59 0.14 12.48
N LEU A 4 0.45 0.45 11.70
CA LEU A 4 1.79 -0.08 11.95
C LEU A 4 2.46 0.69 13.09
N SER A 5 3.10 -0.04 13.99
CA SER A 5 4.01 0.52 14.99
C SER A 5 5.31 1.00 14.34
N VAL A 6 6.09 1.78 15.09
CA VAL A 6 7.42 2.19 14.67
C VAL A 6 8.32 0.98 14.38
N ASP A 7 8.25 -0.07 15.20
CA ASP A 7 9.07 -1.26 15.04
C ASP A 7 8.66 -2.09 13.82
N GLU A 8 7.35 -2.21 13.54
CA GLU A 8 6.86 -2.83 12.31
C GLU A 8 7.37 -2.06 11.06
N VAL A 9 7.39 -0.73 11.09
CA VAL A 9 7.90 0.08 9.98
C VAL A 9 9.42 -0.06 9.82
N LYS A 10 10.18 -0.12 10.93
CA LYS A 10 11.61 -0.43 10.93
C LYS A 10 11.88 -1.77 10.25
N GLU A 11 11.17 -2.82 10.66
CA GLU A 11 11.29 -4.17 10.09
C GLU A 11 11.01 -4.17 8.58
N LEU A 12 9.89 -3.54 8.17
CA LEU A 12 9.56 -3.41 6.75
C LEU A 12 10.62 -2.64 5.96
N CYS A 13 11.36 -1.71 6.57
CA CYS A 13 12.40 -0.95 5.87
C CYS A 13 13.73 -1.72 5.69
N GLN A 14 13.97 -2.80 6.45
CA GLN A 14 15.21 -3.59 6.36
C GLN A 14 15.36 -4.33 5.02
N THR A 15 14.26 -4.77 4.41
CA THR A 15 14.30 -5.46 3.11
C THR A 15 14.25 -4.45 1.96
N SER A 16 15.32 -4.33 1.18
CA SER A 16 15.43 -3.31 0.11
C SER A 16 15.99 -3.82 -1.23
N THR A 17 16.20 -5.13 -1.36
CA THR A 17 16.69 -5.74 -2.61
C THR A 17 15.97 -7.05 -2.88
N TYR A 18 15.53 -7.25 -4.13
CA TYR A 18 14.81 -8.43 -4.57
C TYR A 18 15.43 -8.98 -5.87
N SER A 19 15.49 -10.30 -6.06
CA SER A 19 16.03 -10.90 -7.29
C SER A 19 14.93 -11.19 -8.32
N LEU A 20 15.03 -10.73 -9.57
CA LEU A 20 14.05 -11.01 -10.66
C LEU A 20 13.86 -12.49 -10.95
N LYS A 21 14.87 -13.33 -10.68
CA LYS A 21 14.73 -14.80 -10.78
C LYS A 21 13.63 -15.32 -9.83
N ASN A 22 13.27 -14.55 -8.81
CA ASN A 22 12.15 -14.81 -7.92
C ASN A 22 10.80 -14.32 -8.48
N PHE A 23 10.76 -13.57 -9.60
CA PHE A 23 9.55 -12.94 -10.17
C PHE A 23 9.18 -13.41 -11.59
N ILE A 24 10.03 -14.19 -12.25
CA ILE A 24 9.75 -14.68 -13.62
C ILE A 24 8.97 -16.01 -13.53
N SER A 25 7.69 -15.94 -13.89
CA SER A 25 6.87 -17.12 -14.19
C SER A 25 7.09 -17.55 -15.65
N ASN A 26 7.31 -18.84 -15.88
CA ASN A 26 7.17 -19.44 -17.20
C ASN A 26 5.67 -19.47 -17.54
N PRO A 27 5.21 -18.93 -18.70
CA PRO A 27 3.81 -18.91 -19.08
C PRO A 27 3.16 -20.31 -19.12
N LYS A 28 3.96 -21.37 -19.33
CA LYS A 28 3.50 -22.77 -19.38
C LYS A 28 3.28 -23.42 -18.01
N THR A 29 3.65 -22.74 -16.91
CA THR A 29 3.45 -23.22 -15.52
C THR A 29 2.33 -22.47 -14.79
N LEU A 30 1.44 -21.80 -15.53
CA LEU A 30 0.16 -21.35 -15.00
C LEU A 30 -0.76 -22.58 -14.87
N PHE A 31 -0.75 -23.19 -13.68
CA PHE A 31 -1.60 -24.30 -13.21
C PHE A 31 -1.43 -25.66 -13.90
N PRO A 32 -1.18 -26.72 -13.09
CA PRO A 32 -2.02 -27.91 -13.24
C PRO A 32 -2.48 -28.52 -11.90
N TYR A 33 -2.74 -27.73 -10.84
CA TYR A 33 -3.22 -28.32 -9.58
C TYR A 33 -4.42 -27.59 -8.97
N HIS A 34 -5.54 -28.31 -8.95
CA HIS A 34 -6.82 -27.93 -8.39
C HIS A 34 -6.71 -27.77 -6.87
N LEU A 35 -6.61 -26.54 -6.37
CA LEU A 35 -6.72 -26.21 -4.94
C LEU A 35 -8.00 -26.80 -4.32
N GLU A 36 -9.06 -26.92 -5.13
CA GLU A 36 -10.31 -27.61 -4.80
C GLU A 36 -10.07 -29.03 -4.29
N LYS A 37 -9.13 -29.80 -4.88
CA LYS A 37 -8.80 -31.15 -4.38
C LYS A 37 -8.12 -31.12 -3.01
N LEU A 38 -7.28 -30.13 -2.72
CA LEU A 38 -6.64 -30.03 -1.41
C LEU A 38 -7.68 -29.70 -0.33
N PHE A 39 -8.63 -28.80 -0.64
CA PHE A 39 -9.73 -28.45 0.24
C PHE A 39 -10.73 -29.60 0.40
N ASP A 40 -11.06 -30.32 -0.67
CA ASP A 40 -11.90 -31.52 -0.62
C ASP A 40 -11.30 -32.61 0.28
N GLU A 41 -9.98 -32.80 0.22
CA GLU A 41 -9.29 -33.82 1.02
C GLU A 41 -9.11 -33.39 2.48
N ALA A 42 -9.01 -32.07 2.74
CA ALA A 42 -9.07 -31.51 4.09
C ALA A 42 -10.48 -31.60 4.70
N GLU A 43 -11.54 -31.31 3.93
CA GLU A 43 -12.94 -31.52 4.34
C GLU A 43 -13.25 -33.00 4.61
N LYS A 44 -12.62 -33.91 3.85
CA LYS A 44 -12.68 -35.36 4.09
C LYS A 44 -11.79 -35.84 5.26
N GLY A 45 -11.12 -34.94 5.98
CA GLY A 45 -10.30 -35.24 7.16
C GLY A 45 -9.03 -36.03 6.89
N ARG A 46 -8.56 -36.07 5.62
CA ARG A 46 -7.38 -36.86 5.22
C ARG A 46 -6.06 -36.10 5.33
N ILE A 47 -6.13 -34.81 5.67
CA ILE A 47 -5.00 -33.90 5.81
C ILE A 47 -5.20 -33.11 7.11
N SER A 48 -4.21 -33.07 8.00
CA SER A 48 -4.32 -32.37 9.29
C SER A 48 -4.06 -30.86 9.16
N SER A 49 -4.45 -30.07 10.16
CA SER A 49 -4.14 -28.63 10.20
C SER A 49 -2.64 -28.35 10.25
N ASP A 50 -1.86 -29.24 10.87
CA ASP A 50 -0.40 -29.18 10.92
C ASP A 50 0.25 -29.51 9.58
N ASP A 51 -0.35 -30.39 8.77
CA ASP A 51 0.06 -30.66 7.39
C ASP A 51 -0.23 -29.47 6.49
N ILE A 52 -1.36 -28.79 6.69
CA ILE A 52 -1.71 -27.54 5.99
C ILE A 52 -0.73 -26.42 6.38
N GLN A 53 -0.42 -26.27 7.67
CA GLN A 53 0.57 -25.29 8.15
C GLN A 53 1.99 -25.63 7.70
N SER A 54 2.36 -26.91 7.64
CA SER A 54 3.64 -27.38 7.09
C SER A 54 3.70 -27.17 5.58
N TYR A 55 2.60 -27.36 4.87
CA TYR A 55 2.46 -26.98 3.45
C TYR A 55 2.66 -25.48 3.24
N PHE A 56 2.08 -24.63 4.09
CA PHE A 56 2.34 -23.19 4.05
C PHE A 56 3.80 -22.85 4.38
N ARG A 57 4.40 -23.49 5.38
CA ARG A 57 5.82 -23.31 5.76
C ARG A 57 6.80 -23.75 4.67
N LEU A 58 6.58 -24.92 4.05
CA LEU A 58 7.43 -25.45 2.97
C LEU A 58 7.33 -24.60 1.68
N ASN A 59 6.15 -24.01 1.41
CA ASN A 59 5.92 -23.15 0.25
C ASN A 59 6.21 -21.65 0.47
N GLN A 60 6.70 -21.23 1.65
CA GLN A 60 7.25 -19.88 1.86
C GLN A 60 8.45 -19.59 0.94
N THR A 61 9.09 -20.63 0.41
CA THR A 61 10.21 -20.50 -0.51
C THR A 61 9.78 -20.70 -1.97
N LYS A 62 9.41 -19.58 -2.61
CA LYS A 62 9.57 -19.25 -4.06
C LYS A 62 8.29 -18.88 -4.84
N LYS A 63 8.42 -17.68 -5.44
CA LYS A 63 7.96 -17.17 -6.75
C LYS A 63 6.75 -16.23 -6.81
N SER A 64 6.99 -15.11 -7.51
CA SER A 64 6.19 -13.88 -7.54
C SER A 64 5.63 -13.56 -8.94
N THR A 65 4.58 -12.73 -9.04
CA THR A 65 3.92 -12.37 -10.31
C THR A 65 4.27 -10.93 -10.75
N ILE A 66 4.70 -10.76 -12.01
CA ILE A 66 4.73 -9.46 -12.72
C ILE A 66 3.68 -9.55 -13.83
N SER A 67 2.51 -8.93 -13.65
CA SER A 67 1.41 -8.90 -14.65
C SER A 67 1.05 -7.45 -14.97
N LYS A 68 0.63 -7.16 -16.22
CA LYS A 68 0.06 -5.85 -16.60
C LYS A 68 -1.15 -5.45 -15.75
N GLU A 69 -1.85 -6.42 -15.16
CA GLU A 69 -2.92 -6.19 -14.19
C GLU A 69 -2.41 -5.68 -12.83
N VAL A 70 -1.13 -5.86 -12.50
CA VAL A 70 -0.50 -5.31 -11.28
C VAL A 70 -0.43 -3.78 -11.34
N ASN A 71 -0.44 -3.16 -12.53
CA ASN A 71 -0.51 -1.70 -12.65
C ASN A 71 -1.79 -1.13 -12.01
N GLN A 72 -2.86 -1.93 -11.90
CA GLN A 72 -4.11 -1.55 -11.22
C GLN A 72 -3.97 -1.52 -9.67
N LEU A 73 -2.89 -2.09 -9.13
CA LEU A 73 -2.58 -2.03 -7.71
C LEU A 73 -1.82 -0.75 -7.32
N SER A 74 -1.19 -0.07 -8.27
CA SER A 74 -0.48 1.19 -8.03
C SER A 74 -1.40 2.23 -7.36
N ASN A 75 -0.83 3.08 -6.51
CA ASN A 75 -1.55 4.22 -5.94
C ASN A 75 -1.93 5.27 -7.01
N LEU A 76 -1.25 5.26 -8.14
CA LEU A 76 -1.53 6.13 -9.29
C LEU A 76 -2.64 5.56 -10.20
N SER A 77 -3.06 4.31 -9.98
CA SER A 77 -4.04 3.65 -10.85
C SER A 77 -5.41 4.32 -10.77
N GLU A 78 -5.98 4.65 -11.91
CA GLU A 78 -7.38 5.05 -12.04
C GLU A 78 -8.30 3.82 -12.04
N GLY A 79 -9.62 4.04 -12.03
CA GLY A 79 -10.64 2.99 -12.05
C GLY A 79 -11.10 2.49 -10.68
N PHE A 80 -10.49 2.98 -9.60
CA PHE A 80 -10.90 2.69 -8.21
C PHE A 80 -11.09 3.99 -7.42
N PRO A 81 -12.10 4.81 -7.77
CA PRO A 81 -12.31 6.07 -7.09
C PRO A 81 -12.56 5.84 -5.59
N ILE A 82 -11.92 6.64 -4.76
CA ILE A 82 -12.07 6.56 -3.31
C ILE A 82 -13.21 7.49 -2.89
N LYS A 83 -14.15 6.94 -2.13
CA LYS A 83 -15.34 7.63 -1.65
C LYS A 83 -15.28 7.70 -0.14
N ILE A 84 -15.11 8.91 0.40
CA ILE A 84 -15.25 9.17 1.83
C ILE A 84 -16.53 9.98 2.01
N PRO A 85 -17.45 9.60 2.91
CA PRO A 85 -18.68 10.34 3.13
C PRO A 85 -18.40 11.83 3.38
N LYS A 86 -19.24 12.70 2.80
CA LYS A 86 -19.15 14.18 2.88
C LYS A 86 -18.01 14.83 2.08
N PHE A 87 -17.17 14.06 1.39
CA PHE A 87 -16.09 14.58 0.55
C PHE A 87 -16.32 14.24 -0.92
N PRO A 88 -15.71 15.00 -1.86
CA PRO A 88 -15.70 14.60 -3.27
C PRO A 88 -15.00 13.25 -3.46
N HIS A 89 -15.29 12.60 -4.58
CA HIS A 89 -14.59 11.38 -4.95
C HIS A 89 -13.14 11.70 -5.35
N PHE A 90 -12.20 10.91 -4.85
CA PHE A 90 -10.79 11.01 -5.23
C PHE A 90 -10.51 9.97 -6.32
N ARG A 91 -10.02 10.41 -7.49
CA ARG A 91 -9.85 9.53 -8.66
C ARG A 91 -8.88 8.37 -8.41
N THR A 92 -7.83 8.62 -7.64
CA THR A 92 -6.80 7.62 -7.29
C THR A 92 -6.42 7.74 -5.82
N ALA A 93 -5.69 6.74 -5.30
CA ALA A 93 -5.11 6.82 -3.96
C ALA A 93 -4.17 8.02 -3.81
N GLU A 94 -3.44 8.38 -4.86
CA GLU A 94 -2.54 9.53 -4.84
C GLU A 94 -3.26 10.86 -4.60
N HIS A 95 -4.47 11.05 -5.15
CA HIS A 95 -5.25 12.27 -4.92
C HIS A 95 -5.55 12.47 -3.43
N LEU A 96 -6.12 11.44 -2.80
CA LEU A 96 -6.44 11.48 -1.38
C LEU A 96 -5.16 11.64 -0.54
N TYR A 97 -4.11 10.89 -0.87
CA TYR A 97 -2.84 10.92 -0.17
C TYR A 97 -2.20 12.31 -0.16
N GLN A 98 -2.15 12.97 -1.32
CA GLN A 98 -1.59 14.31 -1.45
C GLN A 98 -2.45 15.35 -0.72
N CYS A 99 -3.78 15.21 -0.71
CA CYS A 99 -4.63 16.09 0.12
C CYS A 99 -4.35 15.91 1.62
N LEU A 100 -4.26 14.67 2.11
CA LEU A 100 -4.00 14.39 3.54
C LEU A 100 -2.63 14.88 4.02
N LYS A 101 -1.65 14.89 3.12
CA LYS A 101 -0.30 15.38 3.34
C LYS A 101 -0.23 16.88 3.61
N LEU A 102 -1.16 17.66 3.07
CA LEU A 102 -1.22 19.12 3.22
C LEU A 102 -1.83 19.56 4.55
N ASP A 103 -1.32 20.67 5.08
CA ASP A 103 -1.76 21.27 6.34
C ASP A 103 -2.62 22.52 6.09
N LEU A 104 -3.94 22.36 6.18
CA LEU A 104 -4.89 23.46 5.96
C LEU A 104 -4.75 24.61 6.96
N SER A 105 -4.12 24.40 8.11
CA SER A 105 -3.85 25.50 9.06
C SER A 105 -2.87 26.54 8.52
N LYS A 106 -2.14 26.22 7.43
CA LYS A 106 -1.16 27.11 6.80
C LYS A 106 -1.75 28.15 5.86
N GLY A 107 -3.08 28.18 5.70
CA GLY A 107 -3.79 29.25 5.01
C GLY A 107 -4.59 28.80 3.80
N GLN A 108 -5.29 29.78 3.21
CA GLN A 108 -6.26 29.58 2.13
C GLN A 108 -5.64 28.97 0.86
N GLU A 109 -4.38 29.30 0.55
CA GLU A 109 -3.67 28.75 -0.61
C GLU A 109 -3.56 27.22 -0.55
N VAL A 110 -3.38 26.65 0.66
CA VAL A 110 -3.28 25.20 0.85
C VAL A 110 -4.65 24.53 0.67
N PHE A 111 -5.73 25.21 1.05
CA PHE A 111 -7.09 24.77 0.78
C PHE A 111 -7.38 24.73 -0.72
N GLU A 112 -7.09 25.82 -1.43
CA GLU A 112 -7.27 25.88 -2.89
C GLU A 112 -6.45 24.81 -3.61
N LYS A 113 -5.26 24.53 -3.09
CA LYS A 113 -4.41 23.47 -3.61
C LYS A 113 -5.01 22.08 -3.45
N GLN A 114 -5.70 21.78 -2.34
CA GLN A 114 -6.43 20.50 -2.24
C GLN A 114 -7.49 20.40 -3.35
N LEU A 115 -8.19 21.49 -3.67
CA LEU A 115 -9.16 21.50 -4.77
C LEU A 115 -8.47 21.25 -6.13
N ILE A 116 -7.34 21.90 -6.38
CA ILE A 116 -6.54 21.68 -7.60
C ILE A 116 -6.06 20.23 -7.70
N ILE A 117 -5.62 19.62 -6.59
CA ILE A 117 -5.22 18.21 -6.52
C ILE A 117 -6.40 17.31 -6.89
N ILE A 118 -7.58 17.55 -6.32
CA ILE A 118 -8.79 16.76 -6.58
C ILE A 118 -9.22 16.85 -8.05
N ASP A 119 -9.07 18.01 -8.66
CA ASP A 119 -9.43 18.27 -10.05
C ASP A 119 -8.44 17.68 -11.07
N GLN A 120 -7.25 17.25 -10.63
CA GLN A 120 -6.30 16.61 -11.53
C GLN A 120 -6.93 15.39 -12.21
N THR A 121 -6.58 15.19 -13.49
CA THR A 121 -7.12 14.09 -14.28
C THR A 121 -6.44 12.76 -13.96
N SER A 122 -5.19 12.80 -13.48
CA SER A 122 -4.35 11.63 -13.22
C SER A 122 -3.64 11.71 -11.87
N GLY A 123 -3.30 10.54 -11.33
CA GLY A 123 -2.53 10.46 -10.08
C GLY A 123 -1.16 11.15 -10.16
N GLU A 124 -0.50 11.12 -11.32
CA GLU A 124 0.80 11.80 -11.50
C GLU A 124 0.64 13.32 -11.41
N GLY A 125 -0.42 13.88 -12.00
CA GLY A 125 -0.75 15.30 -11.86
C GLY A 125 -0.98 15.68 -10.39
N ALA A 126 -1.77 14.89 -9.67
CA ALA A 126 -2.00 15.08 -8.23
C ALA A 126 -0.69 15.08 -7.43
N LYS A 127 0.22 14.14 -7.73
CA LYS A 127 1.55 14.04 -7.12
C LYS A 127 2.39 15.29 -7.36
N LEU A 128 2.44 15.76 -8.61
CA LEU A 128 3.23 16.94 -8.98
C LEU A 128 2.75 18.21 -8.27
N ILE A 129 1.43 18.41 -8.18
CA ILE A 129 0.88 19.55 -7.45
C ILE A 129 1.19 19.44 -5.95
N GLY A 130 0.96 18.28 -5.34
CA GLY A 130 1.15 18.05 -3.90
C GLY A 130 2.60 17.99 -3.39
N ASP A 131 3.61 18.12 -4.25
CA ASP A 131 5.03 17.99 -3.86
C ASP A 131 5.72 19.32 -3.46
N ARG A 132 4.99 20.23 -2.78
CA ARG A 132 5.60 21.42 -2.14
C ARG A 132 5.72 21.25 -0.63
N LYS A 133 6.96 21.33 -0.14
CA LYS A 133 7.36 20.96 1.23
C LYS A 133 6.79 21.88 2.31
N GLU A 134 6.79 23.18 2.06
CA GLU A 134 6.41 24.21 3.03
C GLU A 134 4.95 24.12 3.49
N GLU A 135 4.09 23.51 2.68
CA GLU A 135 2.65 23.39 2.90
C GLU A 135 2.26 22.05 3.57
N MET A 136 3.21 21.11 3.68
CA MET A 136 2.95 19.78 4.22
C MET A 136 2.81 19.81 5.75
N ARG A 137 2.13 18.81 6.32
CA ARG A 137 2.05 18.61 7.77
C ARG A 137 3.42 18.41 8.40
N SER A 138 3.53 18.74 9.68
CA SER A 138 4.80 18.75 10.42
C SER A 138 5.58 17.44 10.36
N TYR A 139 4.94 16.27 10.32
CA TYR A 139 5.63 14.96 10.19
C TYR A 139 6.04 14.60 8.75
N TRP A 140 5.50 15.31 7.75
CA TRP A 140 5.92 15.25 6.35
C TRP A 140 7.03 16.25 6.04
N TYR A 141 7.06 17.35 6.77
CA TYR A 141 8.06 18.40 6.67
C TYR A 141 8.41 18.96 8.05
N PRO A 142 9.16 18.23 8.89
CA PRO A 142 9.60 18.83 10.13
C PRO A 142 10.79 19.72 9.77
N SER A 143 10.69 21.03 9.99
CA SER A 143 11.79 21.98 9.76
C SER A 143 13.08 21.57 10.48
N TRP A 144 12.97 20.84 11.60
CA TRP A 144 14.09 20.23 12.33
C TRP A 144 14.54 18.83 11.84
N LEU A 145 13.81 18.21 10.92
CA LEU A 145 14.23 17.05 10.12
C LEU A 145 14.90 17.51 8.81
N MET A 146 14.48 18.69 8.33
CA MET A 146 14.69 19.17 6.96
C MET A 146 15.80 20.22 6.82
N ASN A 147 16.56 20.51 7.89
CA ASN A 147 17.93 21.03 7.68
C ASN A 147 18.75 20.05 6.83
N ASP A 148 18.38 18.77 6.84
CA ASP A 148 18.91 17.75 5.96
C ASP A 148 17.83 17.38 4.92
N TRP A 149 17.99 17.90 3.71
CA TRP A 149 17.39 17.36 2.47
C TRP A 149 17.71 15.86 2.27
N GLU A 150 18.58 15.32 3.12
CA GLU A 150 19.11 13.97 3.17
C GLU A 150 18.14 12.91 3.71
N MET A 151 16.94 13.18 4.23
CA MET A 151 16.07 12.08 4.72
C MET A 151 15.70 11.02 3.64
N ARG A 152 15.74 11.37 2.35
CA ARG A 152 15.59 10.39 1.24
C ARG A 152 16.85 9.56 0.99
N ASP A 153 18.02 10.08 1.37
CA ASP A 153 19.35 9.55 1.05
C ASP A 153 20.16 9.11 2.29
N LEU A 154 19.68 9.41 3.50
CA LEU A 154 20.25 8.98 4.76
C LEU A 154 20.03 7.47 4.86
N PRO A 155 21.10 6.69 5.10
CA PRO A 155 20.95 5.27 5.33
C PRO A 155 20.13 5.07 6.62
N PHE A 156 19.26 4.05 6.64
CA PHE A 156 18.35 3.81 7.76
C PHE A 156 19.06 3.62 9.11
N ASN A 157 20.35 3.24 9.11
CA ASN A 157 21.17 3.14 10.32
C ASN A 157 21.48 4.52 10.95
N SER A 158 21.31 5.63 10.23
CA SER A 158 21.46 7.00 10.73
C SER A 158 20.15 7.58 11.28
N TYR A 159 19.03 6.86 11.15
CA TYR A 159 17.74 7.35 11.62
C TYR A 159 17.63 7.26 13.16
N LYS A 160 17.61 8.43 13.81
CA LYS A 160 17.06 8.63 15.17
C LYS A 160 15.56 8.29 15.27
N GLU A 161 15.07 8.06 16.49
CA GLU A 161 13.67 7.65 16.75
C GLU A 161 12.62 8.58 16.13
N LYS A 162 12.80 9.91 16.26
CA LYS A 162 11.92 10.90 15.63
C LYS A 162 11.77 10.75 14.10
N HIS A 163 12.79 10.22 13.42
CA HIS A 163 12.73 9.97 11.98
C HIS A 163 11.82 8.78 11.68
N TRP A 164 11.87 7.75 12.53
CA TRP A 164 11.02 6.59 12.43
C TRP A 164 9.56 6.90 12.76
N GLU A 165 9.32 7.74 13.77
CA GLU A 165 7.97 8.26 14.06
C GLU A 165 7.38 8.96 12.84
N ALA A 166 8.12 9.93 12.26
CA ALA A 166 7.70 10.63 11.06
C ALA A 166 7.45 9.67 9.87
N LYS A 167 8.33 8.69 9.66
CA LYS A 167 8.17 7.67 8.60
C LYS A 167 6.92 6.81 8.83
N THR A 168 6.64 6.47 10.09
CA THR A 168 5.49 5.66 10.48
C THR A 168 4.19 6.39 10.17
N GLU A 169 4.13 7.70 10.38
CA GLU A 169 2.98 8.52 9.97
C GLU A 169 2.77 8.54 8.47
N ILE A 170 3.85 8.71 7.70
CA ILE A 170 3.81 8.71 6.23
C ILE A 170 3.27 7.37 5.72
N VAL A 171 3.74 6.26 6.30
CA VAL A 171 3.30 4.90 5.96
C VAL A 171 1.86 4.64 6.38
N ASN A 172 1.48 5.02 7.60
CA ASN A 172 0.11 4.87 8.11
C ASN A 172 -0.90 5.74 7.35
N THR A 173 -0.48 6.91 6.85
CA THR A 173 -1.31 7.74 5.96
C THR A 173 -1.61 6.99 4.65
N MET A 174 -0.61 6.36 4.03
CA MET A 174 -0.84 5.58 2.81
C MET A 174 -1.67 4.32 3.09
N TRP A 175 -1.43 3.66 4.22
CA TRP A 175 -2.24 2.52 4.66
C TRP A 175 -3.71 2.89 4.80
N PHE A 176 -4.01 4.01 5.46
CA PHE A 176 -5.35 4.58 5.57
C PHE A 176 -6.01 4.80 4.20
N VAL A 177 -5.27 5.36 3.25
CA VAL A 177 -5.74 5.55 1.87
C VAL A 177 -6.06 4.21 1.18
N LEU A 178 -5.22 3.19 1.35
CA LEU A 178 -5.42 1.86 0.77
C LEU A 178 -6.64 1.15 1.36
N LEU A 179 -6.90 1.30 2.66
CA LEU A 179 -8.12 0.79 3.30
C LEU A 179 -9.36 1.44 2.69
N HIS A 180 -9.35 2.77 2.51
CA HIS A 180 -10.44 3.46 1.82
C HIS A 180 -10.60 3.04 0.35
N LYS A 181 -9.51 2.78 -0.37
CA LYS A 181 -9.55 2.24 -1.74
C LYS A 181 -10.25 0.88 -1.78
N LEU A 182 -9.90 -0.02 -0.85
CA LEU A 182 -10.55 -1.32 -0.70
C LEU A 182 -12.02 -1.19 -0.32
N GLY A 183 -12.34 -0.41 0.71
CA GLY A 183 -13.72 -0.20 1.17
C GLY A 183 -14.63 0.38 0.09
N SER A 184 -14.16 1.40 -0.61
CA SER A 184 -14.91 2.06 -1.70
C SER A 184 -15.12 1.14 -2.92
N ASN A 185 -14.23 0.18 -3.15
CA ASN A 185 -14.18 -0.64 -4.36
C ASN A 185 -14.06 -2.13 -4.04
N ARG A 186 -14.84 -2.62 -3.06
CA ARG A 186 -14.71 -3.97 -2.50
C ARG A 186 -14.75 -5.08 -3.54
N LYS A 187 -15.61 -4.99 -4.56
CA LYS A 187 -15.70 -6.03 -5.61
C LYS A 187 -14.51 -5.96 -6.57
N GLU A 188 -14.33 -4.83 -7.23
CA GLU A 188 -13.34 -4.72 -8.31
C GLU A 188 -11.90 -4.65 -7.83
N PHE A 189 -11.62 -3.85 -6.80
CA PHE A 189 -10.25 -3.74 -6.29
C PHE A 189 -9.82 -5.02 -5.57
N ALA A 190 -10.70 -5.63 -4.77
CA ALA A 190 -10.34 -6.87 -4.09
C ALA A 190 -10.15 -8.03 -5.07
N ARG A 191 -10.92 -8.09 -6.17
CA ARG A 191 -10.70 -9.07 -7.25
C ARG A 191 -9.26 -8.98 -7.76
N VAL A 192 -8.76 -7.78 -8.05
CA VAL A 192 -7.38 -7.56 -8.52
C VAL A 192 -6.36 -7.87 -7.42
N LEU A 193 -6.60 -7.37 -6.20
CA LEU A 193 -5.75 -7.59 -5.03
C LEU A 193 -5.56 -9.08 -4.71
N LEU A 194 -6.65 -9.85 -4.70
CA LEU A 194 -6.60 -11.28 -4.41
C LEU A 194 -6.04 -12.10 -5.57
N LYS A 195 -6.32 -11.72 -6.83
CA LYS A 195 -5.77 -12.37 -8.03
C LYS A 195 -4.24 -12.34 -8.03
N SER A 196 -3.64 -11.22 -7.58
CA SER A 196 -2.18 -11.05 -7.49
C SER A 196 -1.47 -11.99 -6.49
N GLY A 197 -2.20 -12.75 -5.67
CA GLY A 197 -1.63 -13.66 -4.69
C GLY A 197 -2.34 -15.01 -4.55
N ALA A 198 -3.20 -15.38 -5.50
CA ALA A 198 -3.99 -16.61 -5.44
C ALA A 198 -3.15 -17.88 -5.69
N VAL A 199 -1.93 -17.74 -6.21
CA VAL A 199 -1.13 -18.91 -6.63
C VAL A 199 0.00 -19.23 -5.65
N HIS A 200 0.74 -18.27 -5.05
CA HIS A 200 1.88 -18.59 -4.15
C HIS A 200 2.26 -17.50 -3.11
N GLN A 201 1.33 -16.70 -2.54
CA GLN A 201 1.68 -15.57 -1.63
C GLN A 201 2.76 -14.63 -2.20
N SER A 202 2.82 -14.51 -3.52
CA SER A 202 3.79 -13.71 -4.26
C SER A 202 3.89 -12.28 -3.73
N PRO A 203 5.09 -11.76 -3.37
CA PRO A 203 5.26 -10.37 -3.03
C PRO A 203 4.84 -9.48 -4.21
N ILE A 204 4.06 -8.44 -3.90
CA ILE A 204 3.69 -7.40 -4.84
C ILE A 204 4.87 -6.43 -4.92
N VAL A 205 5.32 -6.08 -6.11
CA VAL A 205 6.44 -5.15 -6.30
C VAL A 205 6.06 -4.03 -7.24
N GLU A 206 6.17 -2.81 -6.75
CA GLU A 206 6.00 -1.59 -7.54
C GLU A 206 7.32 -1.28 -8.25
N ILE A 207 7.27 -1.16 -9.58
CA ILE A 207 8.41 -0.67 -10.37
C ILE A 207 8.24 0.83 -10.54
N ALA A 208 9.25 1.60 -10.16
CA ALA A 208 9.22 3.05 -10.27
C ALA A 208 9.04 3.48 -11.74
N ASN A 209 8.03 4.33 -11.98
CA ASN A 209 7.72 4.87 -13.31
C ASN A 209 8.87 5.73 -13.85
N ASN A 210 9.46 6.58 -13.01
CA ASN A 210 10.57 7.44 -13.38
C ASN A 210 11.91 6.68 -13.30
N LYS A 211 12.43 6.26 -14.46
CA LYS A 211 13.72 5.56 -14.55
C LYS A 211 14.94 6.44 -14.22
N ARG A 212 14.83 7.76 -14.37
CA ARG A 212 15.93 8.71 -14.13
C ARG A 212 16.08 9.01 -12.64
N ASN A 213 14.96 9.27 -11.97
CA ASN A 213 14.91 9.50 -10.53
C ASN A 213 13.83 8.60 -9.90
N PRO A 214 14.14 7.31 -9.68
CA PRO A 214 13.17 6.35 -9.17
C PRO A 214 12.88 6.59 -7.68
N ASP A 215 11.61 6.52 -7.32
CA ASP A 215 11.18 6.50 -5.92
C ASP A 215 11.47 5.11 -5.31
N LEU A 216 12.64 4.99 -4.69
CA LEU A 216 13.11 3.75 -4.10
C LEU A 216 12.47 3.45 -2.75
N PHE A 217 11.71 4.38 -2.16
CA PHE A 217 11.01 4.12 -0.92
C PHE A 217 9.68 3.42 -1.19
N TRP A 218 8.84 4.02 -2.04
CA TRP A 218 7.54 3.44 -2.38
C TRP A 218 7.65 2.26 -3.34
N GLY A 219 8.59 2.32 -4.29
CA GLY A 219 8.77 1.28 -5.30
C GLY A 219 10.20 0.76 -5.40
N THR A 220 10.53 0.26 -6.60
CA THR A 220 11.81 -0.37 -6.90
C THR A 220 12.33 0.06 -8.28
N LYS A 221 13.65 0.02 -8.43
CA LYS A 221 14.36 0.20 -9.69
C LYS A 221 14.91 -1.14 -10.16
N LEU A 222 14.72 -1.43 -11.44
CA LEU A 222 15.37 -2.55 -12.11
C LEU A 222 16.86 -2.27 -12.36
N GLU A 223 17.72 -3.13 -11.83
CA GLU A 223 19.16 -3.12 -12.02
C GLU A 223 19.61 -4.11 -13.13
N ARG A 224 20.79 -3.88 -13.70
CA ARG A 224 21.31 -4.65 -14.85
C ARG A 224 21.53 -6.14 -14.56
N ASN A 225 21.78 -6.51 -13.31
CA ASN A 225 22.03 -7.87 -12.83
C ASN A 225 20.74 -8.66 -12.55
N ASN A 226 19.61 -8.23 -13.08
CA ASN A 226 18.30 -8.82 -12.82
C ASN A 226 17.92 -8.78 -11.31
N THR A 227 18.23 -7.69 -10.62
CA THR A 227 17.69 -7.41 -9.28
C THR A 227 16.83 -6.14 -9.30
N LEU A 228 15.91 -6.05 -8.35
CA LEU A 228 15.09 -4.89 -8.06
C LEU A 228 15.62 -4.27 -6.77
N ARG A 229 16.03 -3.00 -6.82
CA ARG A 229 16.52 -2.25 -5.67
C ARG A 229 15.47 -1.24 -5.23
N GLY A 230 15.21 -1.15 -3.93
CA GLY A 230 14.24 -0.25 -3.32
C GLY A 230 13.49 -0.93 -2.18
N VAL A 231 12.98 -0.15 -1.24
CA VAL A 231 12.24 -0.65 -0.08
C VAL A 231 10.93 -1.31 -0.51
N ASN A 232 10.30 -0.88 -1.61
CA ASN A 232 9.02 -1.40 -2.08
C ASN A 232 7.92 -1.29 -1.01
N MET A 233 7.84 -0.17 -0.29
CA MET A 233 6.88 -0.02 0.79
C MET A 233 5.43 -0.15 0.28
N MET A 234 5.13 0.35 -0.92
CA MET A 234 3.80 0.23 -1.53
C MET A 234 3.40 -1.24 -1.70
N GLY A 235 4.28 -2.04 -2.32
CA GLY A 235 4.04 -3.46 -2.54
C GLY A 235 3.89 -4.26 -1.22
N LYS A 236 4.64 -3.88 -0.18
CA LYS A 236 4.52 -4.46 1.17
C LYS A 236 3.16 -4.15 1.81
N LEU A 237 2.72 -2.90 1.75
CA LEU A 237 1.40 -2.51 2.25
C LEU A 237 0.28 -3.23 1.48
N LEU A 238 0.36 -3.30 0.15
CA LEU A 238 -0.61 -4.04 -0.65
C LEU A 238 -0.62 -5.54 -0.32
N GLY A 239 0.54 -6.14 -0.09
CA GLY A 239 0.67 -7.52 0.37
C GLY A 239 -0.02 -7.74 1.71
N ARG A 240 0.23 -6.84 2.68
CA ARG A 240 -0.43 -6.85 4.00
C ARG A 240 -1.95 -6.70 3.86
N LEU A 241 -2.43 -5.75 3.05
CA LEU A 241 -3.86 -5.52 2.80
C LEU A 241 -4.52 -6.77 2.22
N ARG A 242 -3.89 -7.40 1.24
CA ARG A 242 -4.35 -8.64 0.61
C ARG A 242 -4.48 -9.76 1.64
N ASP A 243 -3.45 -9.96 2.45
CA ASP A 243 -3.38 -11.10 3.37
C ASP A 243 -4.37 -10.91 4.53
N MET A 244 -4.51 -9.69 5.05
CA MET A 244 -5.53 -9.35 6.04
C MET A 244 -6.96 -9.52 5.50
N TYR A 245 -7.25 -8.99 4.31
CA TYR A 245 -8.59 -9.13 3.70
C TYR A 245 -8.94 -10.59 3.43
N ARG A 246 -7.97 -11.37 2.95
CA ARG A 246 -8.12 -12.83 2.75
C ARG A 246 -8.40 -13.55 4.06
N LEU A 247 -7.70 -13.23 5.14
CA LEU A 247 -7.91 -13.85 6.44
C LEU A 247 -9.34 -13.59 6.95
N GLU A 248 -9.82 -12.36 6.86
CA GLU A 248 -11.18 -12.04 7.29
C GLU A 248 -12.27 -12.71 6.44
N LEU A 249 -12.04 -12.86 5.13
CA LEU A 249 -12.90 -13.66 4.25
C LEU A 249 -12.96 -15.14 4.68
N LEU A 250 -11.81 -15.74 5.00
CA LEU A 250 -11.71 -17.13 5.42
C LEU A 250 -12.36 -17.37 6.79
N LEU A 251 -12.26 -16.41 7.70
CA LEU A 251 -12.88 -16.48 9.02
C LEU A 251 -14.41 -16.32 8.97
N LYS A 252 -15.00 -15.99 7.80
CA LYS A 252 -16.45 -15.83 7.59
C LYS A 252 -17.11 -14.94 8.65
N LYS A 253 -16.40 -13.89 9.09
CA LYS A 253 -16.93 -12.95 10.08
C LYS A 253 -18.17 -12.22 9.51
N PRO A 254 -19.19 -11.92 10.33
CA PRO A 254 -20.36 -11.16 9.89
C PRO A 254 -20.01 -9.71 9.50
N SER A 255 -18.94 -9.16 10.06
CA SER A 255 -18.36 -7.87 9.66
C SER A 255 -16.84 -7.99 9.56
N MET A 256 -16.27 -7.25 8.63
CA MET A 256 -14.84 -7.16 8.38
C MET A 256 -14.27 -5.94 9.10
N ASP A 257 -13.28 -6.18 9.95
CA ASP A 257 -12.62 -5.13 10.74
C ASP A 257 -11.77 -4.23 9.82
N ILE A 258 -11.22 -4.78 8.75
CA ILE A 258 -10.48 -4.02 7.73
C ILE A 258 -11.35 -3.03 6.94
N LEU A 259 -12.68 -3.17 7.00
CA LEU A 259 -13.64 -2.25 6.41
C LEU A 259 -14.13 -1.16 7.37
N LYS A 260 -13.68 -1.19 8.63
CA LYS A 260 -13.96 -0.16 9.65
C LYS A 260 -12.76 0.78 9.75
N VAL A 261 -12.81 1.86 9.00
CA VAL A 261 -11.66 2.74 8.75
C VAL A 261 -11.75 4.01 9.61
N ALA A 262 -10.96 4.05 10.68
CA ALA A 262 -10.74 5.27 11.49
C ALA A 262 -9.46 5.98 11.03
N PRO A 263 -9.41 7.32 11.02
CA PRO A 263 -8.18 8.02 10.65
C PRO A 263 -7.09 7.77 11.72
N PRO A 264 -5.82 7.54 11.33
CA PRO A 264 -4.72 7.34 12.28
C PRO A 264 -4.43 8.57 13.13
N LYS A 265 -4.80 9.76 12.63
CA LYS A 265 -4.68 11.06 13.27
C LYS A 265 -5.80 11.98 12.79
N THR A 266 -6.01 13.10 13.47
CA THR A 266 -6.88 14.16 12.96
C THR A 266 -6.38 14.67 11.61
N TYR A 267 -7.17 14.43 10.57
CA TYR A 267 -6.96 14.97 9.24
C TYR A 267 -8.06 15.94 8.90
N THR A 268 -7.71 16.99 8.18
CA THR A 268 -8.67 17.93 7.61
C THR A 268 -8.58 17.85 6.09
N LEU A 269 -9.70 17.58 5.44
CA LEU A 269 -9.88 17.63 3.99
C LEU A 269 -10.89 18.72 3.69
N ILE A 270 -10.58 19.65 2.80
CA ILE A 270 -11.50 20.69 2.31
C ILE A 270 -12.23 21.38 3.48
N GLY A 271 -11.47 21.74 4.53
CA GLY A 271 -11.98 22.43 5.71
C GLY A 271 -12.80 21.60 6.71
N SER A 272 -13.01 20.31 6.47
CA SER A 272 -13.72 19.41 7.40
C SER A 272 -12.84 18.28 7.91
N GLU A 273 -13.07 17.85 9.15
CA GLU A 273 -12.35 16.72 9.73
C GLU A 273 -12.79 15.40 9.09
N VAL A 274 -11.82 14.53 8.81
CA VAL A 274 -12.08 13.18 8.28
C VAL A 274 -12.54 12.28 9.43
N ALA A 275 -13.78 11.80 9.35
CA ALA A 275 -14.36 10.93 10.36
C ALA A 275 -14.10 9.43 10.10
N PHE A 276 -14.45 8.60 11.07
CA PHE A 276 -14.58 7.15 10.90
C PHE A 276 -15.58 6.79 9.81
N VAL A 277 -15.28 5.74 9.04
CA VAL A 277 -16.17 5.19 8.01
C VAL A 277 -16.25 3.67 8.14
N ASP A 278 -17.47 3.13 8.13
CA ASP A 278 -17.73 1.69 8.04
C ASP A 278 -18.20 1.35 6.62
N TYR A 279 -17.50 0.41 5.95
CA TYR A 279 -17.80 -0.09 4.61
C TYR A 279 -18.39 -1.51 4.62
N ASN A 280 -18.87 -1.99 5.77
CA ASN A 280 -19.52 -3.30 5.85
C ASN A 280 -20.94 -3.35 5.26
N ASP A 281 -21.55 -2.18 5.06
CA ASP A 281 -22.88 -2.00 4.45
C ASP A 281 -22.91 -2.33 2.95
#